data_AF-A0A2E2V6Q4-F1
#
_entry.id   AF-A0A2E2V6Q4-F1
#
_cell.length_a   1.000
_cell.length_b   1.000
_cell.length_c   1.000
_cell.angle_alpha   90.00
_cell.angle_beta   90.00
_cell.angle_gamma   90.00
#
_symmetry.space_group_name_H-M   'P 1'
#
loop_
_entity.id
_entity.type
_entity.pdbx_description
1 polymer ?
#
loop_
_entity_poly.entity_id
_entity_poly.type
_entity_poly.pdbx_seq_one_letter_code
_entity_poly.pdbx_strand_id
1 'polypeptide(L)' 'MYSGIIGKVDKAKKYSNETERINITNLTADFQGEHDIYQVSFISGDWDCQCLFFTTRGVCSHTMALQRILEKVINN' A
#
# COMPACT_ATOMS: atom_id res chain seq x y z
N MET A 1 -23.34 -2.99 -27.80
CA MET A 1 -22.43 -1.90 -27.41
C MET A 1 -21.92 -1.99 -25.95
N TYR A 2 -22.56 -2.72 -25.03
CA TYR A 2 -22.09 -2.91 -23.64
C TYR A 2 -21.11 -4.08 -23.40
N SER A 3 -20.90 -4.94 -24.40
CA SER A 3 -20.08 -6.16 -24.27
C SER A 3 -18.64 -5.88 -23.84
N GLY A 4 -18.06 -4.76 -24.29
CA GLY A 4 -16.71 -4.35 -23.92
C GLY A 4 -16.55 -3.97 -22.44
N ILE A 5 -17.59 -3.44 -21.80
CA ILE A 5 -17.56 -3.12 -20.36
C ILE A 5 -17.75 -4.38 -19.53
N ILE A 6 -18.70 -5.25 -19.91
CA ILE A 6 -18.95 -6.52 -19.22
C ILE A 6 -17.66 -7.37 -19.18
N GLY A 7 -16.99 -7.54 -20.32
CA GLY A 7 -15.73 -8.27 -20.35
C GLY A 7 -14.60 -7.63 -19.53
N LYS A 8 -14.60 -6.30 -19.34
CA LYS A 8 -13.65 -5.63 -18.43
C LYS A 8 -13.99 -5.88 -16.96
N VAL A 9 -15.28 -5.89 -16.61
CA VAL A 9 -15.74 -6.22 -15.26
C VAL A 9 -15.38 -7.66 -14.90
N ASP A 10 -15.61 -8.61 -15.82
CA ASP A 10 -15.27 -10.03 -15.59
C ASP A 10 -13.75 -10.22 -15.44
N LYS A 11 -12.96 -9.52 -16.26
CA LYS A 11 -11.50 -9.51 -16.11
C LYS A 11 -11.06 -8.91 -14.77
N ALA A 12 -11.66 -7.81 -14.33
CA ALA A 12 -11.33 -7.20 -13.05
C ALA A 12 -11.59 -8.17 -11.88
N LYS A 13 -12.74 -8.86 -11.88
CA LYS A 13 -13.07 -9.91 -10.88
C LYS A 13 -12.09 -11.09 -10.93
N LYS A 14 -11.66 -11.50 -12.13
CA LYS A 14 -10.64 -12.54 -12.27
C LYS A 14 -9.31 -12.08 -11.66
N TYR A 15 -8.85 -10.89 -12.04
CA TYR A 15 -7.53 -10.38 -11.67
C TYR A 15 -7.42 -10.05 -10.19
N SER A 16 -8.52 -9.76 -9.49
CA SER A 16 -8.51 -9.55 -8.04
C SER A 16 -8.12 -10.80 -7.25
N ASN A 17 -8.22 -12.00 -7.84
CA ASN A 17 -7.82 -13.27 -7.22
C ASN A 17 -6.41 -13.74 -7.65
N GLU A 18 -5.79 -13.04 -8.61
CA GLU A 18 -4.48 -13.39 -9.19
C GLU A 18 -3.41 -12.42 -8.66
N THR A 19 -3.19 -12.43 -7.34
CA THR A 19 -2.32 -11.47 -6.63
C THR A 19 -0.88 -11.44 -7.17
N GLU A 20 -0.38 -12.55 -7.70
CA GLU A 20 0.94 -12.67 -8.33
C GLU A 20 1.12 -11.80 -9.57
N ARG A 21 0.03 -11.29 -10.14
CA ARG A 21 0.05 -10.41 -11.32
C ARG A 21 0.30 -8.96 -10.97
N ILE A 22 0.28 -8.61 -9.69
CA ILE A 22 0.42 -7.24 -9.21
C ILE A 22 1.70 -7.14 -8.38
N ASN A 23 2.60 -6.25 -8.78
CA ASN A 23 3.75 -5.86 -7.99
C ASN A 23 3.63 -4.37 -7.62
N ILE A 24 3.59 -4.05 -6.34
CA ILE A 24 3.61 -2.67 -5.87
C ILE A 24 5.07 -2.22 -5.86
N THR A 25 5.46 -1.39 -6.82
CA THR A 25 6.84 -0.90 -6.91
C THR A 25 7.09 0.30 -6.01
N ASN A 26 6.09 1.18 -5.90
CA ASN A 26 6.16 2.39 -5.09
C ASN A 26 4.78 2.68 -4.47
N LEU A 27 4.76 3.12 -3.22
CA LEU A 27 3.59 3.59 -2.51
C LEU A 27 3.99 4.75 -1.59
N THR A 28 3.16 5.79 -1.52
CA THR A 28 3.31 6.90 -0.58
C THR A 28 1.99 7.19 0.10
N ALA A 29 2.04 7.59 1.36
CA ALA A 29 0.88 7.98 2.14
C ALA A 29 1.25 9.07 3.15
N ASP A 30 0.35 10.04 3.33
CA ASP A 30 0.43 10.99 4.42
C ASP A 30 -0.24 10.39 5.65
N PHE A 31 0.54 10.14 6.69
CA PHE A 31 0.10 9.52 7.93
C PHE A 31 -0.12 10.60 8.98
N GLN A 32 -1.38 10.84 9.37
CA GLN A 32 -1.69 11.71 10.50
C GLN A 32 -1.32 11.00 11.81
N GLY A 33 -0.19 11.38 12.38
CA GLY A 33 0.20 11.00 13.74
C GLY A 33 -0.41 11.92 14.79
N GLU A 34 -0.11 11.66 16.05
CA GLU A 34 -0.60 12.48 17.17
C GLU A 34 -0.01 13.90 17.18
N HIS A 35 1.21 14.07 16.65
CA HIS A 35 1.96 15.32 16.74
C HIS A 35 2.18 16.02 15.40
N ASP A 36 2.13 15.27 14.29
CA ASP A 36 2.40 15.80 12.95
C ASP A 36 1.85 14.85 11.87
N ILE A 37 1.94 15.27 10.62
CA ILE A 37 1.72 14.44 9.43
C ILE A 37 3.07 13.94 8.94
N TYR A 38 3.20 12.62 8.79
CA TYR A 38 4.42 11.98 8.32
C TYR A 38 4.20 11.35 6.97
N GLN A 39 5.06 11.63 6.00
CA GLN A 39 5.08 10.82 4.79
C GLN A 39 5.66 9.44 5.10
N VAL A 40 4.89 8.40 4.78
CA VAL A 40 5.31 7.01 4.80
C VAL A 40 5.40 6.55 3.35
N SER A 41 6.49 5.86 3.02
CA SER A 41 6.66 5.32 1.68
C SER A 41 7.17 3.89 1.68
N PHE A 42 6.87 3.20 0.60
CA PHE A 42 7.50 1.95 0.21
C PHE A 42 8.04 2.17 -1.20
N ILE A 43 9.36 2.18 -1.38
CA ILE A 43 10.00 2.52 -2.65
C ILE A 43 11.02 1.44 -2.96
N SER A 44 10.87 0.77 -4.11
CA SER A 44 11.81 -0.24 -4.60
C SER A 44 12.11 -1.39 -3.62
N GLY A 45 11.15 -1.75 -2.76
CA GLY A 45 11.31 -2.83 -1.78
C GLY A 45 11.59 -2.35 -0.35
N ASP A 46 11.89 -1.06 -0.16
CA ASP A 46 12.28 -0.51 1.13
C ASP A 46 11.20 0.39 1.71
N TRP A 47 10.97 0.26 3.02
CA TRP A 47 10.11 1.16 3.76
C TRP A 47 10.88 2.42 4.14
N ASP A 48 10.19 3.56 4.15
CA ASP A 48 10.71 4.81 4.70
C ASP A 48 9.62 5.59 5.43
N CYS A 49 10.04 6.37 6.43
CA CYS A 49 9.18 7.33 7.10
C CYS A 49 10.01 8.51 7.60
N GLN A 50 9.46 9.72 7.43
CA GLN A 50 10.11 10.98 7.84
C GLN A 50 10.25 11.16 9.36
N CYS A 51 9.66 10.29 10.18
CA CYS A 51 9.75 10.43 11.63
C CYS A 51 11.15 10.07 12.17
N LEU A 52 11.60 10.78 13.20
CA LEU A 52 12.92 10.59 13.81
C LEU A 52 13.16 9.15 14.30
N PHE A 53 12.11 8.49 14.79
CA PHE A 53 12.22 7.11 15.27
C PHE A 53 12.58 6.15 14.12
N PHE A 54 12.02 6.35 12.93
CA PHE A 54 12.36 5.55 11.75
C PHE A 54 13.80 5.78 11.33
N THR A 55 14.25 7.05 11.25
CA THR A 55 15.63 7.40 10.88
C THR A 55 16.68 6.70 11.77
N THR A 56 16.35 6.45 13.04
CA THR A 56 17.26 5.81 14.00
C THR A 56 17.16 4.29 14.05
N ARG A 57 16.05 3.69 13.63
CA ARG A 57 15.76 2.25 13.82
C ARG A 57 15.41 1.47 12.55
N GLY A 58 15.12 2.15 11.44
CA GLY A 58 14.59 1.55 10.21
C GLY A 58 13.17 1.01 10.34
N VAL A 59 12.45 1.36 11.41
CA VAL A 59 11.06 0.96 11.65
C VAL A 59 10.38 1.97 12.58
N CYS A 60 9.08 2.19 12.42
CA CYS A 60 8.29 3.04 13.32
C CYS A 60 6.82 2.60 13.35
N SER A 61 6.02 3.19 14.24
CA SER A 61 4.58 2.94 14.32
C SER A 61 3.86 3.21 13.00
N HIS A 62 4.30 4.21 12.22
CA HIS A 62 3.65 4.58 10.96
C HIS A 62 3.84 3.52 9.87
N THR A 63 5.07 3.05 9.62
CA THR A 63 5.32 1.96 8.66
C THR A 63 4.63 0.67 9.11
N MET A 64 4.72 0.35 10.41
CA MET A 64 4.07 -0.82 11.00
C MET A 64 2.54 -0.79 10.88
N ALA A 65 1.92 0.39 11.01
CA ALA A 65 0.48 0.55 10.86
C ALA A 65 0.05 0.43 9.40
N LEU A 66 0.78 1.08 8.47
CA LEU A 66 0.46 1.03 7.04
C LEU A 66 0.61 -0.39 6.48
N GLN A 67 1.65 -1.13 6.88
CA GLN A 67 1.81 -2.56 6.54
C GLN A 67 0.57 -3.37 6.94
N ARG A 68 0.11 -3.25 8.19
CA ARG A 68 -1.08 -3.96 8.71
C ARG A 68 -2.37 -3.57 7.99
N ILE A 69 -2.51 -2.30 7.60
CA ILE A 69 -3.67 -1.84 6.83
C ILE A 69 -3.64 -2.45 5.43
N LEU A 70 -2.48 -2.44 4.76
CA LEU A 70 -2.33 -3.02 3.43
C LEU A 70 -2.58 -4.53 3.46
N GLU A 71 -2.10 -5.25 4.48
CA GLU A 71 -2.43 -6.66 4.67
C GLU A 71 -3.94 -6.90 4.76
N LYS A 72 -4.68 -6.05 5.47
CA LYS A 72 -6.15 -6.14 5.56
C LYS A 72 -6.87 -5.77 4.27
N VAL A 73 -6.32 -4.85 3.47
CA VAL A 73 -6.94 -4.41 2.21
C VAL A 73 -6.68 -5.41 1.09
N ILE A 74 -5.49 -6.01 1.07
CA ILE A 74 -5.03 -6.92 0.01
C ILE A 74 -5.50 -8.36 0.25
N ASN A 75 -5.59 -8.82 1.50
CA ASN A 75 -5.93 -10.20 1.83
C ASN A 75 -7.42 -10.42 2.17
N ASN A 76 -8.32 -9.55 1.71
CA ASN A 76 -9.76 -9.59 2.04
C ASN A 76 -10.60 -10.21 0.92
#